data_AF-A0A376ZK13-F1
#
_entry.id   AF-A0A376ZK13-F1
#
_cell.length_a   1.000
_cell.length_b   1.000
_cell.length_c   1.000
_cell.angle_alpha   90.00
_cell.angle_beta   90.00
_cell.angle_gamma   90.00
#
_symmetry.space_group_name_H-M   'P 1'
#
loop_
_entity.id
_entity.type
_entity.pdbx_description
1 polymer ?
#
loop_
_entity_poly.entity_id
_entity_poly.type
_entity_poly.pdbx_seq_one_letter_code
_entity_poly.pdbx_strand_id
1 'polypeptide(L)'
;MATEVANNVLALYMQDRYLGKMNRVADDITVAPEYLEESNNQAWARGGAGDRLLMYAQLKEWAEKNFDIKKWYPDGTPLPEFYSEREGMKGWNLFQLMHRKARGDEVSNDKFGGKNYCAESNGNAADTLMLCASWVAQTDLSEFFKKWNPGANAYQLPGASEMSFEGGVSQSAYNTLASLDLPKPEQGPETINQVTEHKMSAE
;
A
#
# COMPACT_ATOMS: atom_id res chain seq x y z
N MET A 1 5.76 1.84 -16.10
CA MET A 1 6.72 2.52 -15.20
C MET A 1 6.42 2.09 -13.78
N ALA A 2 7.07 1.04 -13.29
CA ALA A 2 6.93 0.52 -11.92
C ALA A 2 8.29 0.46 -11.18
N THR A 3 9.36 0.93 -11.83
CA THR A 3 10.75 0.78 -11.38
C THR A 3 11.11 1.73 -10.24
N GLU A 4 10.63 2.97 -10.26
CA GLU A 4 10.96 3.95 -9.22
C GLU A 4 10.28 3.64 -7.88
N VAL A 5 9.02 3.21 -7.94
CA VAL A 5 8.22 2.83 -6.77
C VAL A 5 8.72 1.54 -6.12
N ALA A 6 8.99 0.49 -6.91
CA ALA A 6 9.44 -0.79 -6.37
C ALA A 6 10.81 -0.69 -5.68
N ASN A 7 11.73 0.12 -6.23
CA ASN A 7 13.04 0.38 -5.62
C ASN A 7 12.91 1.08 -4.27
N ASN A 8 11.97 2.01 -4.16
CA ASN A 8 11.73 2.78 -2.94
C ASN A 8 11.11 1.91 -1.82
N VAL A 9 10.17 1.01 -2.16
CA VAL A 9 9.59 0.05 -1.19
C VAL A 9 10.63 -0.96 -0.69
N LEU A 10 11.47 -1.49 -1.59
CA LEU A 10 12.55 -2.40 -1.20
C LEU A 10 13.53 -1.74 -0.23
N ALA A 11 13.86 -0.47 -0.45
CA ALA A 11 14.75 0.27 0.44
C ALA A 11 14.17 0.37 1.86
N LEU A 12 12.87 0.66 2.00
CA LEU A 12 12.19 0.67 3.31
C LEU A 12 12.22 -0.71 3.98
N TYR A 13 11.91 -1.78 3.23
CA TYR A 13 11.97 -3.15 3.74
C TYR A 13 13.38 -3.49 4.26
N MET A 14 14.43 -3.13 3.53
CA MET A 14 15.80 -3.39 3.94
C MET A 14 16.16 -2.60 5.21
N GLN A 15 15.73 -1.34 5.32
CA GLN A 15 15.93 -0.56 6.55
C GLN A 15 15.22 -1.22 7.74
N ASP A 16 13.96 -1.59 7.60
CA ASP A 16 13.20 -2.21 8.68
C ASP A 16 13.83 -3.55 9.10
N ARG A 17 14.15 -4.39 8.11
CA ARG A 17 14.75 -5.71 8.34
C ARG A 17 16.08 -5.64 9.08
N TYR A 18 16.98 -4.74 8.69
CA TYR A 18 18.38 -4.72 9.15
C TYR A 18 18.70 -3.62 10.15
N LEU A 19 17.86 -2.60 10.29
CA LEU A 19 18.03 -1.51 11.27
C LEU A 19 16.93 -1.54 12.33
N GLY A 20 15.90 -2.39 12.18
CA GLY A 20 14.78 -2.50 13.10
C GLY A 20 13.75 -1.38 12.97
N LYS A 21 13.89 -0.51 11.95
CA LYS A 21 13.05 0.66 11.74
C LYS A 21 13.19 1.20 10.32
N MET A 22 12.10 1.74 9.76
CA MET A 22 12.10 2.49 8.50
C MET A 22 12.65 3.92 8.68
N ASN A 23 13.95 4.07 8.95
CA ASN A 23 14.60 5.35 9.28
C ASN A 23 14.36 6.47 8.26
N ARG A 24 14.20 6.15 6.98
CA ARG A 24 13.99 7.16 5.91
C ARG A 24 12.69 7.95 6.06
N VAL A 25 11.69 7.37 6.73
CA VAL A 25 10.34 7.94 6.86
C VAL A 25 9.96 8.15 8.32
N ALA A 26 10.85 7.84 9.26
CA ALA A 26 10.53 7.80 10.68
C ALA A 26 10.09 9.15 11.25
N ASP A 27 10.72 10.23 10.79
CA ASP A 27 10.37 11.60 11.21
C ASP A 27 9.19 12.13 10.38
N ASP A 28 9.24 11.98 9.06
CA ASP A 28 8.22 12.53 8.15
C ASP A 28 6.83 11.89 8.34
N ILE A 29 6.75 10.63 8.78
CA ILE A 29 5.46 9.95 8.98
C ILE A 29 4.62 10.63 10.06
N THR A 30 5.21 11.36 11.00
CA THR A 30 4.46 11.96 12.12
C THR A 30 3.46 13.01 11.68
N VAL A 31 3.71 13.65 10.54
CA VAL A 31 2.84 14.68 9.94
C VAL A 31 2.08 14.16 8.72
N ALA A 32 2.22 12.88 8.36
CA ALA A 32 1.59 12.31 7.17
C ALA A 32 0.04 12.44 7.16
N PRO A 33 -0.70 12.24 8.27
CA PRO A 33 -2.14 12.45 8.26
C PRO A 33 -2.54 13.90 7.97
N GLU A 34 -1.86 14.87 8.59
CA GLU A 34 -2.11 16.30 8.36
C GLU A 34 -1.81 16.68 6.91
N TYR A 35 -0.68 16.21 6.38
CA TYR A 35 -0.30 16.39 4.99
C TYR A 35 -1.37 15.86 4.01
N LEU A 36 -1.99 14.71 4.31
CA LEU A 36 -3.05 14.15 3.47
C LEU A 36 -4.31 15.01 3.47
N GLU A 37 -4.68 15.59 4.61
CA GLU A 37 -5.81 16.51 4.71
C GLU A 37 -5.56 17.80 3.92
N GLU A 38 -4.36 18.38 4.03
CA GLU A 38 -3.99 19.62 3.33
C GLU A 38 -3.84 19.43 1.81
N SER A 39 -3.56 18.20 1.37
CA SER A 39 -3.28 17.88 -0.02
C SER A 39 -4.51 17.81 -0.92
N ASN A 40 -5.73 17.91 -0.37
CA ASN A 40 -6.99 17.88 -1.13
C ASN A 40 -7.10 16.67 -2.08
N ASN A 41 -6.80 15.46 -1.59
CA ASN A 41 -6.78 14.21 -2.38
C ASN A 41 -5.73 14.17 -3.51
N GLN A 42 -4.70 15.00 -3.45
CA GLN A 42 -3.62 15.07 -4.45
C GLN A 42 -2.23 14.91 -3.83
N ALA A 43 -2.12 14.20 -2.71
CA ALA A 43 -0.87 14.11 -1.95
C ALA A 43 0.28 13.54 -2.79
N TRP A 44 0.02 12.55 -3.64
CA TRP A 44 1.05 11.99 -4.53
C TRP A 44 1.61 13.01 -5.53
N ALA A 45 0.73 13.82 -6.12
CA ALA A 45 1.10 14.80 -7.14
C ALA A 45 1.76 16.04 -6.53
N ARG A 46 1.39 16.39 -5.30
CA ARG A 46 1.98 17.49 -4.52
C ARG A 46 3.30 17.10 -3.85
N GLY A 47 3.50 15.83 -3.56
CA GLY A 47 4.65 15.29 -2.85
C GLY A 47 5.85 14.95 -3.73
N GLY A 48 7.03 15.08 -3.14
CA GLY A 48 8.29 14.60 -3.71
C GLY A 48 8.47 13.09 -3.55
N ALA A 49 9.64 12.59 -3.97
CA ALA A 49 9.96 11.16 -3.85
C ALA A 49 10.01 10.66 -2.38
N GLY A 50 10.32 11.54 -1.42
CA GLY A 50 10.27 11.25 0.01
C GLY A 50 8.83 11.07 0.50
N ASP A 51 7.94 12.01 0.18
CA ASP A 51 6.53 11.95 0.62
C ASP A 51 5.80 10.72 0.07
N ARG A 52 6.11 10.33 -1.18
CA ARG A 52 5.55 9.11 -1.79
C ARG A 52 5.92 7.83 -1.06
N LEU A 53 7.01 7.82 -0.29
CA LEU A 53 7.38 6.70 0.58
C LEU A 53 6.48 6.57 1.81
N LEU A 54 5.91 7.68 2.28
CA LEU A 54 5.00 7.69 3.42
C LEU A 54 3.75 6.86 3.12
N MET A 55 3.24 6.90 1.88
CA MET A 55 2.14 6.03 1.47
C MET A 55 2.45 4.55 1.75
N TYR A 56 3.62 4.07 1.33
CA TYR A 56 4.01 2.68 1.54
C TYR A 56 4.26 2.34 3.01
N ALA A 57 4.85 3.28 3.76
CA ALA A 57 5.08 3.13 5.19
C ALA A 57 3.76 3.04 5.97
N GLN A 58 2.81 3.94 5.70
CA GLN A 58 1.46 3.93 6.27
C GLN A 58 0.73 2.61 5.99
N LEU A 59 0.78 2.13 4.73
CA LEU A 59 0.16 0.86 4.37
C LEU A 59 0.82 -0.33 5.09
N LYS A 60 2.15 -0.35 5.20
CA LYS A 60 2.89 -1.40 5.92
C LYS A 60 2.54 -1.41 7.41
N GLU A 61 2.56 -0.25 8.07
CA GLU A 61 2.29 -0.14 9.51
C GLU A 61 0.83 -0.43 9.84
N TRP A 62 -0.09 -0.08 8.95
CA TRP A 62 -1.47 -0.52 9.05
C TRP A 62 -1.58 -2.05 8.91
N ALA A 63 -0.90 -2.63 7.92
CA ALA A 63 -0.91 -4.07 7.69
C ALA A 63 -0.28 -4.86 8.86
N GLU A 64 0.71 -4.32 9.56
CA GLU A 64 1.33 -4.93 10.75
C GLU A 64 0.29 -5.32 11.80
N LYS A 65 -0.78 -4.52 11.93
CA LYS A 65 -1.85 -4.71 12.92
C LYS A 65 -3.08 -5.42 12.36
N ASN A 66 -3.37 -5.24 11.07
CA ASN A 66 -4.67 -5.60 10.48
C ASN A 66 -4.59 -6.76 9.47
N PHE A 67 -3.42 -7.01 8.89
CA PHE A 67 -3.26 -8.05 7.87
C PHE A 67 -2.76 -9.37 8.48
N ASP A 68 -3.49 -10.44 8.20
CA ASP A 68 -3.11 -11.80 8.61
C ASP A 68 -2.90 -12.67 7.36
N ILE A 69 -1.64 -12.93 7.06
CA ILE A 69 -1.24 -13.76 5.91
C ILE A 69 -1.78 -15.18 5.99
N LYS A 70 -2.05 -15.71 7.20
CA LYS A 70 -2.55 -17.07 7.38
C LYS A 70 -3.93 -17.24 6.78
N LYS A 71 -4.73 -16.17 6.69
CA LYS A 71 -6.03 -16.20 6.01
C LYS A 71 -5.93 -16.57 4.53
N TRP A 72 -4.78 -16.40 3.91
CA TRP A 72 -4.52 -16.78 2.51
C TRP A 72 -4.08 -18.22 2.32
N TYR A 73 -3.77 -18.95 3.39
CA TYR A 73 -3.35 -20.34 3.34
C TYR A 73 -4.42 -21.24 3.98
N PRO A 74 -4.52 -22.51 3.58
CA PRO A 74 -5.44 -23.45 4.24
C PRO A 74 -5.04 -23.64 5.70
N ASP A 75 -6.04 -23.75 6.59
CA ASP A 75 -5.81 -23.95 8.02
C ASP A 75 -4.93 -25.18 8.27
N GLY A 76 -3.98 -25.04 9.21
CA GLY A 76 -3.02 -26.11 9.53
C GLY A 76 -1.87 -26.28 8.53
N THR A 77 -1.84 -25.50 7.44
CA THR A 77 -0.69 -25.46 6.54
C THR A 77 0.42 -24.60 7.15
N PRO A 78 1.66 -25.10 7.26
CA PRO A 78 2.80 -24.28 7.65
C PRO A 78 2.93 -23.07 6.73
N LEU A 79 2.99 -21.87 7.30
CA LEU A 79 3.25 -20.66 6.56
C LEU A 79 4.64 -20.76 5.91
N PRO A 80 4.81 -20.45 4.62
CA PRO A 80 6.13 -20.46 3.99
C PRO A 80 7.14 -19.58 4.73
N GLU A 81 8.38 -20.06 4.87
CA GLU A 81 9.44 -19.43 5.70
C GLU A 81 9.87 -18.02 5.26
N PHE A 82 9.52 -17.61 4.04
CA PHE A 82 9.82 -16.27 3.55
C PHE A 82 8.88 -15.19 4.12
N TYR A 83 7.72 -15.57 4.65
CA TYR A 83 6.88 -14.66 5.44
C TYR A 83 7.39 -14.56 6.86
N SER A 84 7.20 -13.38 7.47
CA SER A 84 7.67 -13.14 8.83
C SER A 84 6.50 -12.97 9.79
N GLU A 85 6.54 -13.72 10.89
CA GLU A 85 5.66 -13.49 12.04
C GLU A 85 6.32 -12.60 13.12
N ARG A 86 7.50 -12.03 12.81
CA ARG A 86 8.22 -11.14 13.72
C ARG A 86 7.52 -9.78 13.76
N GLU A 87 7.36 -9.24 14.97
CA GLU A 87 6.88 -7.87 15.16
C GLU A 87 7.74 -6.87 14.35
N GLY A 88 7.05 -5.92 13.72
CA GLY A 88 7.62 -4.96 12.79
C GLY A 88 7.81 -5.52 11.37
N MET A 89 7.74 -6.84 11.17
CA MET A 89 7.90 -7.46 9.86
C MET A 89 6.61 -8.04 9.27
N LYS A 90 5.55 -8.22 10.06
CA LYS A 90 4.30 -8.85 9.60
C LYS A 90 3.61 -8.03 8.52
N GLY A 91 3.65 -6.71 8.63
CA GLY A 91 3.06 -5.79 7.67
C GLY A 91 3.68 -5.93 6.27
N TRP A 92 4.95 -6.34 6.19
CA TRP A 92 5.59 -6.63 4.91
C TRP A 92 5.02 -7.87 4.22
N ASN A 93 4.34 -8.77 4.93
CA ASN A 93 3.69 -9.94 4.31
C ASN A 93 2.61 -9.52 3.32
N LEU A 94 1.94 -8.37 3.53
CA LEU A 94 0.99 -7.81 2.57
C LEU A 94 1.68 -7.55 1.23
N PHE A 95 2.79 -6.80 1.25
CA PHE A 95 3.58 -6.48 0.07
C PHE A 95 4.16 -7.73 -0.60
N GLN A 96 4.68 -8.67 0.20
CA GLN A 96 5.19 -9.93 -0.33
C GLN A 96 4.10 -10.71 -1.06
N LEU A 97 2.91 -10.83 -0.46
CA LEU A 97 1.81 -11.55 -1.10
C LEU A 97 1.33 -10.83 -2.35
N MET A 98 1.12 -9.50 -2.32
CA MET A 98 0.78 -8.71 -3.51
C MET A 98 1.78 -8.95 -4.65
N HIS A 99 3.09 -8.95 -4.32
CA HIS A 99 4.14 -9.19 -5.30
C HIS A 99 4.12 -10.62 -5.86
N ARG A 100 3.87 -11.62 -5.01
CA ARG A 100 3.71 -13.02 -5.45
C ARG A 100 2.49 -13.19 -6.34
N LYS A 101 1.35 -12.61 -5.97
CA LYS A 101 0.12 -12.59 -6.77
C LYS A 101 0.34 -11.96 -8.14
N ALA A 102 1.04 -10.83 -8.20
CA ALA A 102 1.39 -10.20 -9.47
C ALA A 102 2.28 -11.05 -10.38
N ARG A 103 3.05 -12.01 -9.81
CA ARG A 103 3.88 -12.97 -10.56
C ARG A 103 3.17 -14.28 -10.91
N GLY A 104 1.87 -14.41 -10.61
CA GLY A 104 1.09 -15.60 -10.93
C GLY A 104 1.02 -16.65 -9.83
N ASP A 105 1.23 -16.28 -8.56
CA ASP A 105 0.94 -17.19 -7.44
C ASP A 105 -0.57 -17.46 -7.34
N GLU A 106 -0.96 -18.73 -7.52
CA GLU A 106 -2.37 -19.14 -7.56
C GLU A 106 -2.95 -19.54 -6.20
N VAL A 107 -2.16 -19.51 -5.12
CA VAL A 107 -2.59 -19.94 -3.78
C VAL A 107 -3.92 -19.30 -3.35
N SER A 108 -4.96 -20.09 -3.17
CA SER A 108 -6.27 -19.62 -2.70
C SER A 108 -6.90 -18.49 -3.53
N ASN A 109 -6.64 -18.46 -4.85
CA ASN A 109 -7.33 -17.52 -5.74
C ASN A 109 -8.86 -17.71 -5.73
N ASP A 110 -9.31 -18.95 -5.55
CA ASP A 110 -10.72 -19.33 -5.43
C ASP A 110 -11.38 -18.85 -4.13
N LYS A 111 -10.60 -18.68 -3.05
CA LYS A 111 -11.09 -18.26 -1.73
C LYS A 111 -11.69 -16.84 -1.74
N PHE A 112 -11.20 -15.98 -2.62
CA PHE A 112 -11.55 -14.56 -2.65
C PHE A 112 -12.02 -14.10 -4.04
N GLY A 113 -12.99 -14.82 -4.61
CA GLY A 113 -13.70 -14.39 -5.82
C GLY A 113 -13.05 -14.82 -7.14
N GLY A 114 -12.08 -15.73 -7.14
CA GLY A 114 -11.53 -16.39 -8.34
C GLY A 114 -10.68 -15.50 -9.26
N LYS A 115 -10.68 -14.18 -9.05
CA LYS A 115 -9.98 -13.18 -9.85
C LYS A 115 -8.76 -12.64 -9.11
N ASN A 116 -7.61 -12.62 -9.80
CA ASN A 116 -6.36 -12.09 -9.25
C ASN A 116 -6.17 -10.61 -9.63
N TYR A 117 -6.57 -9.71 -8.72
CA TYR A 117 -6.46 -8.26 -8.91
C TYR A 117 -5.02 -7.72 -8.91
N CYS A 118 -4.01 -8.56 -8.68
CA CYS A 118 -2.60 -8.16 -8.75
C CYS A 118 -1.95 -8.49 -10.11
N ALA A 119 -2.49 -9.44 -10.86
CA ALA A 119 -1.93 -9.89 -12.14
C ALA A 119 -2.77 -9.47 -13.36
N GLU A 120 -4.06 -9.23 -13.17
CA GLU A 120 -4.92 -8.80 -14.28
C GLU A 120 -4.68 -7.35 -14.69
N SER A 121 -4.98 -7.05 -15.96
CA SER A 121 -5.01 -5.68 -16.48
C SER A 121 -6.21 -4.94 -15.87
N ASN A 122 -6.00 -4.33 -14.70
CA ASN A 122 -7.03 -3.60 -13.96
C ASN A 122 -7.11 -2.11 -14.31
N GLY A 123 -6.53 -1.71 -15.45
CA GLY A 123 -6.43 -0.32 -15.87
C GLY A 123 -4.97 0.15 -15.80
N ASN A 124 -4.75 1.32 -15.20
CA ASN A 124 -3.40 1.84 -15.02
C ASN A 124 -2.70 1.24 -13.78
N ALA A 125 -1.43 1.58 -13.56
CA ALA A 125 -0.66 1.02 -12.45
C ALA A 125 -1.22 1.39 -11.05
N ALA A 126 -1.85 2.56 -10.92
CA ALA A 126 -2.48 2.99 -9.68
C ALA A 126 -3.78 2.22 -9.41
N ASP A 127 -4.57 1.96 -10.46
CA ASP A 127 -5.75 1.10 -10.40
C ASP A 127 -5.39 -0.30 -9.90
N THR A 128 -4.37 -0.91 -10.53
CA THR A 128 -3.86 -2.22 -10.12
C THR A 128 -3.36 -2.19 -8.68
N LEU A 129 -2.64 -1.15 -8.27
CA LEU A 129 -2.14 -1.04 -6.89
C LEU A 129 -3.28 -1.00 -5.87
N MET A 130 -4.29 -0.15 -6.09
CA MET A 130 -5.44 -0.05 -5.18
C MET A 130 -6.22 -1.38 -5.12
N LEU A 131 -6.58 -1.93 -6.28
CA LEU A 131 -7.38 -3.15 -6.33
C LEU A 131 -6.64 -4.34 -5.74
N CYS A 132 -5.35 -4.51 -6.06
CA CYS A 132 -4.51 -5.56 -5.49
C CYS A 132 -4.36 -5.40 -3.98
N ALA A 133 -4.06 -4.19 -3.48
CA ALA A 133 -3.87 -3.97 -2.05
C ALA A 133 -5.17 -4.25 -1.27
N SER A 134 -6.30 -3.70 -1.71
CA SER A 134 -7.60 -3.92 -1.06
C SER A 134 -8.02 -5.38 -1.09
N TRP A 135 -7.86 -6.05 -2.25
CA TRP A 135 -8.16 -7.47 -2.38
C TRP A 135 -7.24 -8.34 -1.52
N VAL A 136 -5.92 -8.12 -1.53
CA VAL A 136 -5.02 -8.92 -0.69
C VAL A 136 -5.30 -8.70 0.80
N ALA A 137 -5.53 -7.46 1.21
CA ALA A 137 -5.88 -7.13 2.59
C ALA A 137 -7.30 -7.60 2.97
N GLN A 138 -8.15 -7.96 2.00
CA GLN A 138 -9.57 -8.22 2.19
C GLN A 138 -10.26 -7.06 2.93
N THR A 139 -9.94 -5.83 2.52
CA THR A 139 -10.36 -4.58 3.16
C THR A 139 -10.52 -3.51 2.09
N ASP A 140 -11.58 -2.71 2.15
CA ASP A 140 -11.76 -1.56 1.27
C ASP A 140 -10.81 -0.42 1.68
N LEU A 141 -9.71 -0.25 0.94
CA LEU A 141 -8.72 0.82 1.14
C LEU A 141 -8.98 2.05 0.24
N SER A 142 -10.18 2.20 -0.32
CA SER A 142 -10.50 3.29 -1.27
C SER A 142 -10.21 4.69 -0.73
N GLU A 143 -10.53 4.98 0.54
CA GLU A 143 -10.27 6.30 1.15
C GLU A 143 -8.77 6.61 1.22
N PHE A 144 -7.95 5.63 1.59
CA PHE A 144 -6.50 5.75 1.61
C PHE A 144 -5.94 6.09 0.22
N PHE A 145 -6.36 5.34 -0.79
CA PHE A 145 -5.93 5.54 -2.18
C PHE A 145 -6.50 6.83 -2.79
N LYS A 146 -7.65 7.31 -2.31
CA LYS A 146 -8.22 8.59 -2.70
C LYS A 146 -7.43 9.77 -2.16
N LYS A 147 -7.03 9.73 -0.88
CA LYS A 147 -6.21 10.79 -0.26
C LYS A 147 -4.83 10.89 -0.91
N TRP A 148 -4.19 9.74 -1.13
CA TRP A 148 -2.89 9.70 -1.80
C TRP A 148 -2.97 9.98 -3.29
N ASN A 149 -3.94 9.39 -3.99
CA ASN A 149 -4.12 9.44 -5.43
C ASN A 149 -2.84 9.09 -6.23
N PRO A 150 -2.26 7.89 -6.04
CA PRO A 150 -0.98 7.54 -6.65
C PRO A 150 -1.02 7.60 -8.17
N GLY A 151 0.07 8.06 -8.78
CA GLY A 151 0.18 8.18 -10.24
C GLY A 151 -0.46 9.45 -10.82
N ALA A 152 -1.03 10.33 -9.98
CA ALA A 152 -1.44 11.66 -10.39
C ALA A 152 -0.24 12.58 -10.62
N ASN A 153 -0.35 13.50 -11.57
CA ASN A 153 0.63 14.53 -11.87
C ASN A 153 0.02 15.92 -11.68
N ALA A 154 0.82 16.86 -11.19
CA ALA A 154 0.46 18.26 -11.10
C ALA A 154 1.03 19.04 -12.29
N TYR A 155 0.25 19.96 -12.85
CA TYR A 155 0.69 20.86 -13.91
C TYR A 155 0.05 22.24 -13.76
N GLN A 156 0.75 23.28 -14.20
CA GLN A 156 0.26 24.66 -14.17
C GLN A 156 -0.19 25.08 -15.57
N LEU A 157 -1.46 25.45 -15.71
CA LEU A 157 -1.97 26.02 -16.95
C LEU A 157 -1.58 27.51 -17.05
N PRO A 158 -1.18 28.02 -18.24
CA PRO A 158 -0.91 29.44 -18.42
C PRO A 158 -2.13 30.29 -18.04
N GLY A 159 -1.94 31.24 -17.12
CA GLY A 159 -2.98 32.16 -16.66
C GLY A 159 -3.92 31.62 -15.57
N ALA A 160 -3.79 30.35 -15.17
CA ALA A 160 -4.48 29.83 -13.99
C ALA A 160 -3.69 30.19 -12.71
N SER A 161 -4.40 30.52 -11.63
CA SER A 161 -3.80 30.70 -10.30
C SER A 161 -3.65 29.40 -9.52
N GLU A 162 -4.39 28.36 -9.90
CA GLU A 162 -4.41 27.06 -9.23
C GLU A 162 -3.72 26.00 -10.09
N MET A 163 -3.11 25.01 -9.41
CA MET A 163 -2.56 23.83 -10.07
C MET A 163 -3.69 22.92 -10.56
N SER A 164 -3.50 22.34 -11.74
CA SER A 164 -4.34 21.28 -12.28
C SER A 164 -3.71 19.91 -12.04
N PHE A 165 -4.55 18.88 -11.98
CA PHE A 165 -4.14 17.51 -11.70
C PHE A 165 -4.72 16.54 -12.73
N GLU A 166 -3.90 15.60 -13.18
CA GLU A 166 -4.31 14.55 -14.12
C GLU A 166 -3.73 13.19 -13.74
N GLY A 167 -4.36 12.12 -14.20
CA GLY A 167 -3.98 10.75 -13.85
C GLY A 167 -4.51 10.35 -12.47
N GLY A 168 -3.82 9.42 -11.82
CA GLY A 168 -4.27 8.85 -10.56
C GLY A 168 -5.11 7.58 -10.72
N VAL A 169 -5.81 7.23 -9.64
CA VAL A 169 -6.75 6.10 -9.63
C VAL A 169 -8.02 6.48 -10.39
N SER A 170 -8.40 5.65 -11.36
CA SER A 170 -9.56 5.87 -12.21
C SER A 170 -10.87 5.57 -11.48
N GLN A 171 -11.95 6.24 -11.90
CA GLN A 171 -13.30 5.97 -11.38
C GLN A 171 -13.73 4.52 -11.62
N SER A 172 -13.28 3.90 -12.72
CA SER A 172 -13.55 2.48 -13.00
C SER A 172 -12.97 1.56 -11.94
N ALA A 173 -11.77 1.86 -11.42
CA ALA A 173 -11.16 1.08 -10.35
C ALA A 173 -11.92 1.25 -9.03
N TYR A 174 -12.38 2.45 -8.70
CA TYR A 174 -13.24 2.67 -7.53
C TYR A 174 -14.56 1.90 -7.62
N ASN A 175 -15.21 1.93 -8.80
CA ASN A 175 -16.44 1.16 -9.03
C ASN A 175 -16.19 -0.35 -8.91
N THR A 176 -15.05 -0.82 -9.43
CA THR A 176 -14.63 -2.23 -9.30
C THR A 176 -14.43 -2.61 -7.84
N LEU A 177 -13.70 -1.80 -7.07
CA LEU A 177 -13.46 -2.05 -5.65
C LEU A 177 -14.77 -2.07 -4.85
N ALA A 178 -15.67 -1.11 -5.11
CA ALA A 178 -16.98 -1.08 -4.48
C ALA A 178 -17.80 -2.35 -4.76
N SER A 179 -17.67 -2.96 -5.95
CA SER A 179 -18.35 -4.21 -6.29
C SER A 179 -17.80 -5.45 -5.56
N LEU A 180 -16.63 -5.36 -4.92
CA LEU A 180 -16.07 -6.44 -4.12
C LEU A 180 -16.70 -6.54 -2.73
N ASP A 181 -17.47 -5.53 -2.30
CA ASP A 181 -18.16 -5.49 -1.02
C ASP A 181 -17.24 -5.80 0.19
N LEU A 182 -16.01 -5.29 0.12
CA LEU A 182 -15.01 -5.48 1.19
C LEU A 182 -15.33 -4.58 2.38
N PRO A 183 -15.09 -5.04 3.61
CA PRO A 183 -15.29 -4.21 4.79
C PRO A 183 -14.34 -3.02 4.79
N LYS A 184 -14.82 -1.85 5.19
CA LYS A 184 -13.96 -0.71 5.48
C LYS A 184 -13.21 -0.93 6.80
N PRO A 185 -11.96 -0.46 6.92
CA PRO A 185 -11.23 -0.53 8.17
C PRO A 185 -11.85 0.41 9.21
N GLU A 186 -11.75 0.06 10.50
CA GLU A 186 -12.13 0.98 11.59
C GLU A 186 -11.23 2.22 11.61
N GLN A 187 -9.93 2.02 11.38
CA GLN A 187 -8.94 3.08 11.16
C GLN A 187 -8.13 2.71 9.91
N GLY A 188 -8.19 3.56 8.89
CA GLY A 188 -7.48 3.34 7.63
C GLY A 188 -5.99 3.68 7.71
N PRO A 189 -5.17 3.22 6.75
CA PRO A 189 -3.74 3.50 6.74
C PRO A 189 -3.39 5.00 6.72
N GLU A 190 -4.26 5.86 6.18
CA GLU A 190 -4.10 7.32 6.13
C GLU A 190 -3.97 7.96 7.52
N THR A 191 -4.39 7.25 8.57
CA THR A 191 -4.32 7.72 9.97
C THR A 191 -2.99 7.41 10.64
N ILE A 192 -2.15 6.57 10.02
CA ILE A 192 -0.87 6.16 10.60
C ILE A 192 0.10 7.34 10.59
N ASN A 193 0.70 7.58 11.76
CA ASN A 193 1.67 8.65 12.00
C ASN A 193 2.95 8.20 12.72
N GLN A 194 3.22 6.90 12.74
CA GLN A 194 4.40 6.35 13.41
C GLN A 194 4.85 5.07 12.71
N VAL A 195 6.15 4.82 12.74
CA VAL A 195 6.75 3.55 12.34
C VAL A 195 7.03 2.69 13.57
N THR A 196 6.86 1.38 13.43
CA THR A 196 7.23 0.43 14.48
C THR A 196 8.75 0.34 14.56
N GLU A 197 9.32 0.42 15.76
CA GLU A 197 10.71 0.13 16.03
C GLU A 197 10.81 -1.22 16.75
N HIS A 198 11.61 -2.13 16.20
CA HIS A 198 11.72 -3.49 16.72
C HIS A 198 13.17 -3.92 16.90
N LYS A 199 13.41 -4.82 17.86
CA LYS A 199 14.75 -5.37 18.06
C LYS A 199 15.19 -6.15 16.83
N MET A 200 16.45 -6.00 16.46
CA MET A 200 17.07 -6.90 15.49
C MET A 200 17.19 -8.28 16.13
N SER A 201 16.62 -9.31 15.50
CA SER A 201 16.99 -10.68 15.84
C SER A 201 18.45 -10.85 15.46
N ALA A 202 19.30 -11.36 16.35
CA ALA A 202 20.50 -12.05 15.91
C ALA A 202 20.04 -13.20 15.00
N GLU A 203 20.56 -13.26 13.78
CA GLU A 203 20.34 -14.40 12.88
C GLU A 203 20.89 -15.69 13.49
#